data_AF-A0A7R9AJD3-F1
#
_entry.id   AF-A0A7R9AJD3-F1
#
_cell.length_a   1.000
_cell.length_b   1.000
_cell.length_c   1.000
_cell.angle_alpha   90.00
_cell.angle_beta   90.00
_cell.angle_gamma   90.00
#
_symmetry.space_group_name_H-M   'P 1'
#
loop_
_entity.id
_entity.type
_entity.pdbx_description
1 polymer ?
#
loop_
_entity_poly.entity_id
_entity_poly.type
_entity_poly.pdbx_seq_one_letter_code
_entity_poly.pdbx_strand_id
1 'polypeptide(L)'
;LCRLSTTYGAITSRANPDVPRPILQICYESKIWWQRNQKMSLLNSSSSPIPSILAICLGASIGAICRWLLGLVFNPALPIMPLGTLLANWLGAYLVGMALVFFAMHHDLDPAWRLLIITGFLGGLTTFSSFSGEVVTQLQENRFIPALVTIALHVLGSLAANPNPTTELNYQSAFELLIAVILSAQATDKSVNIATQRLYRVANTPQGFLELGEETLRDYIASIGLYKTKAANIIKTCHRLVNDFNSEVPKTRQELESLPGVGRKTANVILNTLFGEPLIAVDTHVFRVSNR
;
A
#
# COMPACT_ATOMS: atom_id res chain seq x y z
N LEU A 1 -22.84 36.46 -11.77
CA LEU A 1 -23.34 36.73 -13.14
C LEU A 1 -22.37 37.62 -13.95
N CYS A 2 -21.83 38.72 -13.40
CA CYS A 2 -20.86 39.59 -14.13
C CYS A 2 -19.44 39.01 -14.40
N ARG A 3 -19.02 37.90 -13.76
CA ARG A 3 -17.70 37.25 -14.02
C ARG A 3 -17.75 36.05 -14.98
N LEU A 4 -18.94 35.63 -15.41
CA LEU A 4 -19.13 34.47 -16.29
C LEU A 4 -19.10 34.86 -17.78
N SER A 5 -19.43 36.11 -18.11
CA SER A 5 -19.41 36.64 -19.48
C SER A 5 -17.99 36.68 -20.08
N THR A 6 -16.98 36.99 -19.25
CA THR A 6 -15.59 37.21 -19.70
C THR A 6 -14.87 35.91 -20.06
N THR A 7 -15.21 34.78 -19.44
CA THR A 7 -14.56 33.49 -19.70
C THR A 7 -15.16 32.77 -20.91
N TYR A 8 -16.45 32.98 -21.18
CA TYR A 8 -17.11 32.43 -22.38
C TYR A 8 -16.51 33.02 -23.67
N GLY A 9 -16.25 34.34 -23.68
CA GLY A 9 -15.62 35.02 -24.82
C GLY A 9 -14.17 34.59 -25.12
N ALA A 10 -13.44 34.08 -24.11
CA ALA A 10 -12.07 33.62 -24.29
C ALA A 10 -11.95 32.19 -24.86
N ILE A 11 -13.00 31.37 -24.70
CA ILE A 11 -13.06 30.00 -25.25
C ILE A 11 -13.49 30.03 -26.71
N THR A 12 -14.38 30.96 -27.09
CA THR A 12 -14.85 31.11 -28.48
C THR A 12 -13.78 31.65 -29.43
N SER A 13 -12.73 32.31 -28.94
CA SER A 13 -11.66 32.86 -29.78
C SER A 13 -10.55 31.85 -30.15
N ARG A 14 -10.56 30.65 -29.55
CA ARG A 14 -9.60 29.55 -29.82
C ARG A 14 -10.25 28.27 -30.36
N ALA A 15 -11.56 28.24 -30.54
CA ALA A 15 -12.28 27.05 -31.00
C ALA A 15 -12.31 26.96 -32.54
N ASN A 16 -12.17 25.73 -33.06
CA ASN A 16 -12.34 25.39 -34.47
C ASN A 16 -13.70 25.91 -35.00
N PRO A 17 -13.74 26.69 -36.10
CA PRO A 17 -14.96 27.33 -36.61
C PRO A 17 -16.10 26.35 -36.98
N ASP A 18 -15.79 25.06 -37.15
CA ASP A 18 -16.76 24.03 -37.58
C ASP A 18 -17.60 23.42 -36.44
N VAL A 19 -17.41 23.85 -35.18
CA VAL A 19 -18.18 23.30 -34.05
C VAL A 19 -19.42 24.16 -33.76
N PRO A 20 -20.65 23.63 -33.88
CA PRO A 20 -21.88 24.36 -33.57
C PRO A 20 -21.89 24.90 -32.14
N ARG A 21 -22.19 26.20 -31.99
CA ARG A 21 -22.28 26.91 -30.69
C ARG A 21 -23.09 26.21 -29.58
N PRO A 22 -24.21 25.49 -29.85
CA PRO A 22 -24.91 24.74 -28.81
C PRO A 22 -24.07 23.61 -28.17
N ILE A 23 -23.15 23.00 -28.92
CA ILE A 23 -22.32 21.88 -28.44
C ILE A 23 -21.26 22.38 -27.44
N LEU A 24 -20.68 23.56 -27.67
CA LEU A 24 -19.74 24.19 -26.73
C LEU A 24 -20.42 24.56 -25.40
N GLN A 25 -21.69 24.95 -25.45
CA GLN A 25 -22.49 25.23 -24.26
C GLN A 25 -22.82 23.97 -23.46
N ILE A 26 -23.18 22.88 -24.15
CA ILE A 26 -23.41 21.57 -23.52
C ILE A 26 -22.12 21.03 -22.88
N CYS A 27 -20.96 21.17 -23.53
CA CYS A 27 -19.67 20.75 -22.97
C CYS A 27 -19.21 21.61 -21.78
N TYR A 28 -19.49 22.91 -21.79
CA TYR A 28 -19.15 23.81 -20.69
C TYR A 28 -20.07 23.57 -19.48
N GLU A 29 -21.38 23.42 -19.70
CA GLU A 29 -22.34 23.10 -18.65
C GLU A 29 -22.16 21.69 -18.09
N SER A 30 -21.78 20.71 -18.92
CA SER A 30 -21.46 19.36 -18.44
C SER A 30 -20.20 19.34 -17.57
N LYS A 31 -19.17 20.14 -17.88
CA LYS A 31 -17.94 20.28 -17.07
C LYS A 31 -18.19 20.97 -15.73
N ILE A 32 -19.01 22.03 -15.71
CA ILE A 32 -19.42 22.72 -14.48
C ILE A 32 -20.34 21.84 -13.63
N TRP A 33 -21.28 21.12 -14.26
CA TRP A 33 -22.15 20.15 -13.59
C TRP A 33 -21.32 19.00 -12.99
N TRP A 34 -20.34 18.47 -13.71
CA TRP A 34 -19.40 17.44 -13.20
C TRP A 34 -18.56 17.94 -12.04
N GLN A 35 -18.01 19.16 -12.11
CA GLN A 35 -17.23 19.76 -11.01
C GLN A 35 -18.09 20.05 -9.77
N ARG A 36 -19.35 20.50 -9.96
CA ARG A 36 -20.30 20.68 -8.85
C ARG A 36 -20.72 19.36 -8.24
N ASN A 37 -21.00 18.32 -9.03
CA ASN A 37 -21.40 17.01 -8.53
C ASN A 37 -20.24 16.23 -7.89
N GLN A 38 -18.99 16.39 -8.34
CA GLN A 38 -17.83 15.84 -7.62
C GLN A 38 -17.65 16.51 -6.26
N LYS A 39 -17.83 17.84 -6.18
CA LYS A 39 -17.74 18.55 -4.90
C LYS A 39 -18.89 18.17 -3.95
N MET A 40 -20.05 17.81 -4.50
CA MET A 40 -21.20 17.30 -3.75
C MET A 40 -21.05 15.83 -3.33
N SER A 41 -20.42 14.98 -4.14
CA SER A 41 -20.14 13.58 -3.76
C SER A 41 -19.04 13.46 -2.70
N LEU A 42 -18.07 14.39 -2.69
CA LEU A 42 -17.06 14.50 -1.64
C LEU A 42 -17.60 15.04 -0.31
N LEU A 43 -18.74 15.75 -0.33
CA LEU A 43 -19.43 16.22 0.87
C LEU A 43 -20.46 15.21 1.41
N ASN A 44 -20.76 14.14 0.65
CA ASN A 44 -21.75 13.10 0.99
C ASN A 44 -21.13 11.77 1.45
N SER A 45 -19.83 11.70 1.78
CA SER A 45 -19.28 10.61 2.59
C SER A 45 -19.62 10.81 4.07
N SER A 46 -20.92 10.91 4.37
CA SER A 46 -21.48 11.22 5.68
C SER A 46 -21.61 10.00 6.59
N SER A 47 -20.54 9.22 6.75
CA SER A 47 -20.35 8.43 7.97
C SER A 47 -19.31 9.17 8.80
N SER A 48 -19.70 9.76 9.93
CA SER A 48 -18.73 10.35 10.85
C SER A 48 -17.65 9.30 11.17
N PRO A 49 -16.36 9.65 11.27
CA PRO A 49 -15.30 8.66 11.52
C PRO A 49 -15.36 8.07 12.95
N ILE A 50 -16.21 8.63 13.81
CA ILE A 50 -16.29 8.32 15.24
C ILE A 50 -16.70 6.86 15.50
N PRO A 51 -17.76 6.28 14.88
CA PRO A 51 -18.12 4.89 15.08
C PRO A 51 -17.02 3.93 14.63
N SER A 52 -16.33 4.24 13.52
CA SER A 52 -15.19 3.46 13.04
C SER A 52 -14.02 3.48 14.03
N ILE A 53 -13.70 4.64 14.61
CA ILE A 53 -12.65 4.77 15.63
C ILE A 53 -13.03 3.98 16.88
N LEU A 54 -14.26 4.11 17.36
CA LEU A 54 -14.74 3.39 18.54
C LEU A 54 -14.71 1.86 18.33
N ALA A 55 -15.12 1.39 17.16
CA ALA A 55 -15.05 -0.02 16.79
C ALA A 55 -13.62 -0.56 16.83
N ILE A 56 -12.66 0.19 16.27
CA ILE A 56 -11.24 -0.16 16.32
C ILE A 56 -10.72 -0.19 17.76
N CYS A 57 -11.02 0.85 18.55
CA CYS A 57 -10.58 0.94 19.95
C CYS A 57 -11.10 -0.23 20.78
N LEU A 58 -12.40 -0.54 20.68
CA LEU A 58 -13.02 -1.64 21.42
C LEU A 58 -12.38 -2.98 21.04
N GLY A 59 -12.26 -3.27 19.75
CA GLY A 59 -11.60 -4.48 19.27
C GLY A 59 -10.16 -4.57 19.77
N ALA A 60 -9.38 -3.50 19.62
CA ALA A 60 -7.96 -3.47 20.01
C ALA A 60 -7.75 -3.70 21.52
N SER A 61 -8.60 -3.12 22.37
CA SER A 61 -8.56 -3.36 23.81
C SER A 61 -8.79 -4.82 24.16
N ILE A 62 -9.82 -5.44 23.56
CA ILE A 62 -10.12 -6.87 23.79
C ILE A 62 -8.96 -7.74 23.29
N GLY A 63 -8.46 -7.48 22.08
CA GLY A 63 -7.35 -8.23 21.49
C GLY A 63 -6.08 -8.16 22.34
N ALA A 64 -5.74 -6.98 22.85
CA ALA A 64 -4.60 -6.77 23.72
C ALA A 64 -4.73 -7.51 25.06
N ILE A 65 -5.94 -7.52 25.66
CA ILE A 65 -6.22 -8.28 26.89
C ILE A 65 -6.09 -9.79 26.61
N CYS A 66 -6.67 -10.29 25.52
CA CYS A 66 -6.56 -11.70 25.14
C CYS A 66 -5.10 -12.11 24.93
N ARG A 67 -4.31 -11.31 24.23
CA ARG A 67 -2.87 -11.56 24.06
C ARG A 67 -2.13 -11.60 25.40
N TRP A 68 -2.40 -10.65 26.29
CA TRP A 68 -1.79 -10.64 27.63
C TRP A 68 -2.18 -11.89 28.43
N LEU A 69 -3.44 -12.32 28.38
CA LEU A 69 -3.91 -13.54 29.02
C LEU A 69 -3.22 -14.80 28.44
N LEU A 70 -3.07 -14.88 27.11
CA LEU A 70 -2.34 -15.97 26.47
C LEU A 70 -0.89 -16.03 26.97
N GLY A 71 -0.22 -14.87 27.08
CA GLY A 71 1.11 -14.77 27.66
C GLY A 71 1.16 -15.26 29.11
N LEU A 72 0.23 -14.80 29.95
CA LEU A 72 0.16 -15.18 31.37
C LEU A 72 -0.07 -16.68 31.56
N VAL A 73 -0.94 -17.28 30.76
CA VAL A 73 -1.34 -18.69 30.90
C VAL A 73 -0.32 -19.64 30.27
N PHE A 74 0.18 -19.33 29.06
CA PHE A 74 0.93 -20.29 28.25
C PHE A 74 2.44 -20.07 28.24
N ASN A 75 2.96 -18.85 28.44
CA ASN A 75 4.41 -18.64 28.48
C ASN A 75 5.09 -19.44 29.60
N PRO A 76 4.51 -19.58 30.81
CA PRO A 76 5.12 -20.39 31.86
C PRO A 76 5.09 -21.90 31.57
N ALA A 77 4.19 -22.36 30.70
CA ALA A 77 3.97 -23.79 30.45
C ALA A 77 5.12 -24.45 29.68
N LEU A 78 5.88 -23.69 28.89
CA LEU A 78 6.97 -24.20 28.05
C LEU A 78 8.21 -23.30 28.19
N PRO A 79 9.13 -23.59 29.12
CA PRO A 79 10.26 -22.70 29.43
C PRO A 79 11.20 -22.45 28.23
N ILE A 80 11.16 -23.30 27.21
CA ILE A 80 12.00 -23.16 26.01
C ILE A 80 11.54 -22.01 25.11
N MET A 81 10.28 -21.58 25.16
CA MET A 81 9.78 -20.53 24.27
C MET A 81 8.48 -19.88 24.78
N PRO A 82 8.21 -18.63 24.39
CA PRO A 82 6.97 -17.93 24.75
C PRO A 82 5.77 -18.48 23.96
N LEU A 83 5.16 -19.56 24.47
CA LEU A 83 4.06 -20.24 23.79
C LEU A 83 2.82 -19.36 23.60
N GLY A 84 2.52 -18.47 24.56
CA GLY A 84 1.40 -17.54 24.47
C GLY A 84 1.54 -16.58 23.30
N THR A 85 2.74 -16.06 23.05
CA THR A 85 3.03 -15.20 21.89
C THR A 85 2.92 -15.96 20.58
N LEU A 86 3.44 -17.20 20.51
CA LEU A 86 3.27 -18.06 19.33
C LEU A 86 1.78 -18.31 19.03
N LEU A 87 1.00 -18.71 20.04
CA LEU A 87 -0.43 -19.00 19.89
C LEU A 87 -1.20 -17.75 19.44
N ALA A 88 -0.92 -16.59 20.02
CA ALA A 88 -1.56 -15.34 19.64
C ALA A 88 -1.33 -15.01 18.16
N ASN A 89 -0.10 -15.21 17.67
CA ASN A 89 0.28 -14.95 16.29
C ASN A 89 -0.30 -15.98 15.31
N TRP A 90 -0.22 -17.28 15.62
CA TRP A 90 -0.74 -18.34 14.76
C TRP A 90 -2.27 -18.32 14.67
N LEU A 91 -2.97 -18.23 15.81
CA LEU A 91 -4.42 -18.11 15.83
C LEU A 91 -4.86 -16.82 15.15
N GLY A 92 -4.19 -15.71 15.44
CA GLY A 92 -4.47 -14.43 14.83
C GLY A 92 -4.32 -14.47 13.30
N ALA A 93 -3.23 -15.01 12.77
CA ALA A 93 -3.01 -15.14 11.33
C ALA A 93 -4.10 -15.99 10.65
N TYR A 94 -4.45 -17.14 11.23
CA TYR A 94 -5.52 -18.00 10.72
C TYR A 94 -6.88 -17.29 10.72
N LEU A 95 -7.22 -16.63 11.83
CA LEU A 95 -8.48 -15.89 11.98
C LEU A 95 -8.54 -14.68 11.04
N VAL A 96 -7.43 -13.97 10.80
CA VAL A 96 -7.37 -12.88 9.82
C VAL A 96 -7.69 -13.40 8.43
N GLY A 97 -7.10 -14.51 8.02
CA GLY A 97 -7.39 -15.14 6.73
C GLY A 97 -8.88 -15.48 6.57
N MET A 98 -9.48 -16.14 7.57
CA MET A 98 -10.91 -16.45 7.56
C MET A 98 -11.79 -15.19 7.52
N ALA A 99 -11.45 -14.17 8.32
CA ALA A 99 -12.19 -12.92 8.38
C ALA A 99 -12.13 -12.18 7.04
N LEU A 100 -10.97 -12.13 6.38
CA LEU A 100 -10.82 -11.51 5.06
C LEU A 100 -11.73 -12.17 4.01
N VAL A 101 -11.76 -13.50 3.96
CA VAL A 101 -12.65 -14.25 3.05
C VAL A 101 -14.11 -14.01 3.41
N PHE A 102 -14.47 -14.10 4.69
CA PHE A 102 -15.83 -13.86 5.15
C PHE A 102 -16.37 -12.48 4.74
N PHE A 103 -15.60 -11.42 5.00
CA PHE A 103 -16.00 -10.05 4.62
C PHE A 103 -15.94 -9.79 3.11
N ALA A 104 -15.14 -10.54 2.36
CA ALA A 104 -15.17 -10.50 0.90
C ALA A 104 -16.43 -11.15 0.31
N MET A 105 -17.07 -12.07 1.04
CA MET A 105 -18.34 -12.68 0.62
C MET A 105 -19.58 -11.92 1.14
N HIS A 106 -19.42 -11.06 2.14
CA HIS A 106 -20.51 -10.33 2.80
C HIS A 106 -20.30 -8.80 2.71
N HIS A 107 -20.40 -8.25 1.51
CA HIS A 107 -20.25 -6.82 1.27
C HIS A 107 -21.36 -5.95 1.88
N ASP A 108 -22.49 -6.55 2.26
CA ASP A 108 -23.66 -5.85 2.84
C ASP A 108 -23.49 -5.50 4.32
N LEU A 109 -22.48 -6.06 4.99
CA LEU A 109 -22.22 -5.79 6.41
C LEU A 109 -21.62 -4.40 6.61
N ASP A 110 -21.97 -3.77 7.74
CA ASP A 110 -21.39 -2.49 8.13
C ASP A 110 -19.85 -2.58 8.20
N PRO A 111 -19.11 -1.70 7.52
CA PRO A 111 -17.64 -1.64 7.57
C PRO A 111 -17.07 -1.59 8.99
N ALA A 112 -17.81 -1.10 9.98
CA ALA A 112 -17.43 -1.08 11.39
C ALA A 112 -17.11 -2.48 11.93
N TRP A 113 -17.79 -3.54 11.49
CA TRP A 113 -17.50 -4.91 11.91
C TRP A 113 -16.14 -5.40 11.43
N ARG A 114 -15.81 -5.09 10.17
CA ARG A 114 -14.50 -5.41 9.60
C ARG A 114 -13.40 -4.68 10.35
N LEU A 115 -13.61 -3.40 10.68
CA LEU A 115 -12.67 -2.61 11.46
C LEU A 115 -12.52 -3.11 12.89
N LEU A 116 -13.62 -3.49 13.55
CA LEU A 116 -13.60 -4.05 14.90
C LEU A 116 -12.82 -5.36 14.95
N ILE A 117 -13.09 -6.28 14.01
CA ILE A 117 -12.52 -7.63 14.03
C ILE A 117 -11.09 -7.65 13.50
N ILE A 118 -10.89 -7.18 12.26
CA ILE A 118 -9.58 -7.30 11.59
C ILE A 118 -8.61 -6.27 12.12
N THR A 119 -8.98 -4.98 12.09
CA THR A 119 -8.08 -3.89 12.48
C THR A 119 -7.96 -3.75 14.00
N GLY A 120 -9.06 -3.91 14.74
CA GLY A 120 -9.11 -3.84 16.19
C GLY A 120 -8.62 -5.11 16.86
N PHE A 121 -9.49 -6.12 16.97
CA PHE A 121 -9.28 -7.34 17.77
C PHE A 121 -8.06 -8.13 17.31
N LEU A 122 -8.03 -8.56 16.05
CA LEU A 122 -6.92 -9.36 15.53
C LEU A 122 -5.62 -8.55 15.44
N GLY A 123 -5.72 -7.24 15.17
CA GLY A 123 -4.59 -6.31 15.22
C GLY A 123 -4.01 -6.12 16.63
N GLY A 124 -4.83 -6.15 17.69
CA GLY A 124 -4.38 -6.10 19.08
C GLY A 124 -3.92 -7.45 19.64
N LEU A 125 -4.48 -8.55 19.11
CA LEU A 125 -4.14 -9.93 19.47
C LEU A 125 -2.80 -10.37 18.90
N THR A 126 -2.52 -10.04 17.64
CA THR A 126 -1.24 -10.37 16.99
C THR A 126 -0.15 -9.37 17.38
N THR A 127 1.10 -9.82 17.45
CA THR A 127 2.20 -8.94 17.85
C THR A 127 3.55 -9.38 17.27
N PHE A 128 4.22 -8.40 16.65
CA PHE A 128 5.65 -8.52 16.35
C PHE A 128 6.52 -8.02 17.51
N SER A 129 6.03 -7.05 18.30
CA SER A 129 6.82 -6.43 19.35
C SER A 129 7.10 -7.35 20.53
N SER A 130 6.12 -8.15 20.98
CA SER A 130 6.38 -9.16 22.03
C SER A 130 7.33 -10.23 21.54
N PHE A 131 7.10 -10.78 20.33
CA PHE A 131 8.00 -11.74 19.71
C PHE A 131 9.44 -11.23 19.63
N SER A 132 9.63 -10.00 19.11
CA SER A 132 10.95 -9.40 18.99
C SER A 132 11.59 -9.16 20.36
N GLY A 133 10.84 -8.69 21.35
CA GLY A 133 11.33 -8.49 22.70
C GLY A 133 11.79 -9.79 23.34
N GLU A 134 10.99 -10.85 23.24
CA GLU A 134 11.28 -12.17 23.79
C GLU A 134 12.52 -12.79 23.13
N VAL A 135 12.64 -12.73 21.81
CA VAL A 135 13.82 -13.22 21.09
C VAL A 135 15.07 -12.44 21.49
N VAL A 136 15.00 -11.11 21.58
CA VAL A 136 16.14 -10.29 22.00
C VAL A 136 16.53 -10.61 23.45
N THR A 137 15.58 -10.74 24.37
CA THR A 137 15.86 -11.14 25.75
C THR A 137 16.54 -12.51 25.81
N GLN A 138 16.05 -13.51 25.08
CA GLN A 138 16.67 -14.84 25.02
C GLN A 138 18.11 -14.76 24.48
N LEU A 139 18.36 -13.97 23.44
CA LEU A 139 19.71 -13.78 22.89
C LEU A 139 20.64 -13.10 23.91
N GLN A 140 20.15 -12.07 24.61
CA GLN A 140 20.91 -11.36 25.66
C GLN A 140 21.23 -12.26 26.86
N GLU A 141 20.35 -13.21 27.17
CA GLU A 141 20.55 -14.24 28.20
C GLU A 141 21.46 -15.40 27.74
N ASN A 142 22.06 -15.32 26.55
CA ASN A 142 22.83 -16.41 25.90
C ASN A 142 22.02 -17.70 25.64
N ARG A 143 20.70 -17.59 25.58
CA ARG A 143 19.77 -18.71 25.31
C ARG A 143 19.51 -18.87 23.82
N PHE A 144 20.57 -19.19 23.07
CA PHE A 144 20.51 -19.28 21.60
C PHE A 144 19.53 -20.34 21.09
N ILE A 145 19.46 -21.51 21.72
CA ILE A 145 18.56 -22.59 21.30
C ILE A 145 17.08 -22.15 21.42
N PRO A 146 16.60 -21.67 22.58
CA PRO A 146 15.29 -21.01 22.71
C PRO A 146 15.00 -19.94 21.66
N ALA A 147 15.95 -19.04 21.41
CA ALA A 147 15.79 -17.97 20.43
C ALA A 147 15.59 -18.52 19.02
N LEU A 148 16.45 -19.45 18.61
CA LEU A 148 16.35 -20.10 17.30
C LEU A 148 15.06 -20.90 17.15
N VAL A 149 14.62 -21.64 18.18
CA VAL A 149 13.35 -22.37 18.17
C VAL A 149 12.17 -21.40 18.04
N THR A 150 12.18 -20.30 18.79
CA THR A 150 11.13 -19.28 18.76
C THR A 150 11.04 -18.62 17.37
N ILE A 151 12.18 -18.25 16.79
CA ILE A 151 12.26 -17.71 15.42
C ILE A 151 11.76 -18.74 14.42
N ALA A 152 12.29 -19.97 14.47
CA ALA A 152 11.96 -21.03 13.52
C ALA A 152 10.47 -21.33 13.54
N LEU A 153 9.82 -21.45 14.70
CA LEU A 153 8.39 -21.73 14.76
C LEU A 153 7.53 -20.59 14.21
N HIS A 154 7.91 -19.33 14.46
CA HIS A 154 7.18 -18.21 13.87
C HIS A 154 7.36 -18.14 12.34
N VAL A 155 8.59 -18.33 11.84
CA VAL A 155 8.91 -18.26 10.41
C VAL A 155 8.34 -19.46 9.66
N LEU A 156 8.59 -20.68 10.13
CA LEU A 156 8.10 -21.90 9.50
C LEU A 156 6.57 -21.98 9.54
N GLY A 157 5.94 -21.52 10.62
CA GLY A 157 4.48 -21.41 10.68
C GLY A 157 3.91 -20.48 9.59
N SER A 158 4.56 -19.34 9.36
CA SER A 158 4.19 -18.42 8.27
C SER A 158 4.41 -19.02 6.88
N LEU A 159 5.56 -19.67 6.65
CA LEU A 159 5.89 -20.30 5.36
C LEU A 159 4.99 -21.50 5.05
N ALA A 160 4.62 -22.29 6.06
CA ALA A 160 3.68 -23.39 5.88
C ALA A 160 2.29 -22.89 5.45
N ALA A 161 1.88 -21.70 5.89
CA ALA A 161 0.63 -21.06 5.50
C ALA A 161 0.69 -20.43 4.09
N ASN A 162 1.86 -19.96 3.66
CA ASN A 162 2.07 -19.41 2.32
C ASN A 162 3.43 -19.89 1.74
N PRO A 163 3.45 -21.04 1.03
CA PRO A 163 4.70 -21.66 0.59
C PRO A 163 5.41 -20.92 -0.54
N ASN A 164 4.70 -20.10 -1.31
CA ASN A 164 5.25 -19.33 -2.43
C ASN A 164 4.84 -17.86 -2.29
N PRO A 165 5.44 -17.10 -1.34
CA PRO A 165 5.09 -15.70 -1.16
C PRO A 165 5.55 -14.89 -2.37
N THR A 166 4.59 -14.31 -3.07
CA THR A 166 4.82 -13.39 -4.20
C THR A 166 4.45 -11.96 -3.81
N THR A 167 4.84 -10.99 -4.62
CA THR A 167 4.34 -9.61 -4.44
C THR A 167 2.81 -9.56 -4.59
N GLU A 168 2.15 -8.74 -3.78
CA GLU A 168 0.72 -8.46 -3.89
C GLU A 168 0.41 -7.37 -4.93
N LEU A 169 1.44 -6.72 -5.49
CA LEU A 169 1.28 -5.67 -6.50
C LEU A 169 0.90 -6.29 -7.85
N ASN A 170 -0.13 -5.74 -8.48
CA ASN A 170 -0.60 -6.18 -9.80
C ASN A 170 0.18 -5.46 -10.90
N TYR A 171 0.81 -6.23 -11.80
CA TYR A 171 1.55 -5.71 -12.96
C TYR A 171 1.58 -6.74 -14.09
N GLN A 172 1.77 -6.25 -15.32
CA GLN A 172 1.92 -7.06 -16.54
C GLN A 172 3.26 -6.84 -17.23
N SER A 173 4.02 -5.80 -16.82
CA SER A 173 5.33 -5.47 -17.40
C SER A 173 6.32 -5.01 -16.33
N ALA A 174 7.62 -5.02 -16.68
CA ALA A 174 8.68 -4.51 -15.82
C ALA A 174 8.46 -3.04 -15.44
N PHE A 175 7.99 -2.23 -16.38
CA PHE A 175 7.70 -0.82 -16.14
C PHE A 175 6.52 -0.64 -15.19
N GLU A 176 5.44 -1.41 -15.36
CA GLU A 176 4.32 -1.37 -14.43
C GLU A 176 4.76 -1.72 -13.01
N LEU A 177 5.57 -2.77 -12.83
CA LEU A 177 6.09 -3.09 -11.50
C LEU A 177 6.95 -1.96 -10.93
N LEU A 178 7.87 -1.39 -11.71
CA LEU A 178 8.71 -0.27 -11.27
C LEU A 178 7.85 0.88 -10.72
N ILE A 179 6.81 1.29 -11.47
CA ILE A 179 5.89 2.34 -11.04
C ILE A 179 5.11 1.92 -9.79
N ALA A 180 4.60 0.69 -9.73
CA ALA A 180 3.88 0.18 -8.56
C ALA A 180 4.74 0.19 -7.29
N VAL A 181 6.01 -0.20 -7.37
CA VAL A 181 6.94 -0.21 -6.22
C VAL A 181 7.33 1.21 -5.81
N ILE A 182 7.49 2.16 -6.74
CA ILE A 182 7.68 3.59 -6.40
C ILE A 182 6.44 4.12 -5.65
N LEU A 183 5.24 3.73 -6.10
CA LEU A 183 3.99 4.14 -5.47
C LEU A 183 3.75 3.49 -4.11
N SER A 184 4.25 2.27 -3.86
CA SER A 184 4.05 1.54 -2.61
C SER A 184 4.87 2.07 -1.43
N ALA A 185 5.88 2.91 -1.68
CA ALA A 185 6.63 3.56 -0.61
C ALA A 185 5.69 4.35 0.33
N GLN A 186 5.55 3.92 1.59
CA GLN A 186 4.61 4.50 2.57
C GLN A 186 3.14 4.46 2.12
N ALA A 187 2.76 3.42 1.39
CA ALA A 187 1.39 3.12 1.02
C ALA A 187 1.11 1.62 1.17
N THR A 188 -0.15 1.22 1.10
CA THR A 188 -0.52 -0.21 1.10
C THR A 188 -0.60 -0.71 -0.33
N ASP A 189 -0.18 -1.96 -0.57
CA ASP A 189 -0.24 -2.58 -1.89
C ASP A 189 -1.67 -2.56 -2.47
N LYS A 190 -2.69 -2.75 -1.61
CA LYS A 190 -4.10 -2.60 -2.00
C LYS A 190 -4.41 -1.20 -2.54
N SER A 191 -3.99 -0.13 -1.86
CA SER A 191 -4.23 1.24 -2.33
C SER A 191 -3.51 1.53 -3.65
N VAL A 192 -2.31 0.97 -3.84
CA VAL A 192 -1.56 1.07 -5.10
C VAL A 192 -2.32 0.36 -6.21
N ASN A 193 -2.72 -0.90 -5.99
CA ASN A 193 -3.44 -1.71 -6.97
C ASN A 193 -4.75 -1.04 -7.46
N ILE A 194 -5.49 -0.39 -6.56
CA ILE A 194 -6.72 0.34 -6.93
C ILE A 194 -6.40 1.53 -7.84
N ALA A 195 -5.33 2.28 -7.56
CA ALA A 195 -4.92 3.42 -8.36
C ALA A 195 -4.35 2.98 -9.72
N THR A 196 -3.45 1.99 -9.72
CA THR A 196 -2.77 1.50 -10.92
C THR A 196 -3.72 0.79 -11.87
N GLN A 197 -4.74 0.08 -11.37
CA GLN A 197 -5.76 -0.55 -12.20
C GLN A 197 -6.46 0.42 -13.16
N ARG A 198 -6.68 1.67 -12.73
CA ARG A 198 -7.27 2.72 -13.57
C ARG A 198 -6.22 3.39 -14.45
N LEU A 199 -5.05 3.66 -13.89
CA LEU A 199 -3.95 4.33 -14.57
C LEU A 199 -3.41 3.52 -15.75
N TYR A 200 -3.12 2.23 -15.58
CA TYR A 200 -2.51 1.37 -16.60
C TYR A 200 -3.42 1.07 -17.80
N ARG A 201 -4.72 1.33 -17.69
CA ARG A 201 -5.62 1.29 -18.86
C ARG A 201 -5.42 2.45 -19.81
N VAL A 202 -4.87 3.56 -19.33
CA VAL A 202 -4.70 4.80 -20.08
C VAL A 202 -3.24 5.03 -20.45
N ALA A 203 -2.31 4.69 -19.55
CA ALA A 203 -0.88 4.75 -19.81
C ALA A 203 -0.15 3.65 -19.03
N ASN A 204 0.66 2.84 -19.72
CA ASN A 204 1.46 1.78 -19.11
C ASN A 204 2.87 1.64 -19.71
N THR A 205 3.35 2.68 -20.39
CA THR A 205 4.71 2.78 -20.93
C THR A 205 5.35 4.11 -20.50
N PRO A 206 6.70 4.23 -20.49
CA PRO A 206 7.37 5.50 -20.20
C PRO A 206 6.85 6.65 -21.07
N GLN A 207 6.70 6.43 -22.37
CA GLN A 207 6.18 7.41 -23.33
C GLN A 207 4.75 7.79 -23.01
N GLY A 208 3.88 6.80 -22.77
CA GLY A 208 2.48 7.06 -22.42
C GLY A 208 2.34 7.89 -21.14
N PHE A 209 3.21 7.70 -20.15
CA PHE A 209 3.25 8.52 -18.94
C PHE A 209 3.72 9.96 -19.22
N LEU A 210 4.69 10.15 -20.12
CA LEU A 210 5.13 11.49 -20.54
C LEU A 210 4.04 12.23 -21.32
N GLU A 211 3.31 11.54 -22.19
CA GLU A 211 2.16 12.09 -22.92
C GLU A 211 0.98 12.42 -22.00
N LEU A 212 0.73 11.57 -21.00
CA LEU A 212 -0.31 11.79 -19.98
C LEU A 212 -0.05 13.08 -19.16
N GLY A 213 1.22 13.35 -18.88
CA GLY A 213 1.68 14.52 -18.13
C GLY A 213 1.54 14.38 -16.60
N GLU A 214 2.31 15.19 -15.86
CA GLU A 214 2.36 15.13 -14.39
C GLU A 214 1.02 15.46 -13.74
N GLU A 215 0.31 16.47 -14.24
CA GLU A 215 -0.95 16.94 -13.63
C GLU A 215 -2.02 15.84 -13.67
N THR A 216 -2.23 15.23 -14.84
CA THR A 216 -3.17 14.13 -15.00
C THR A 216 -2.74 12.90 -14.21
N LEU A 217 -1.44 12.58 -14.19
CA LEU A 217 -0.91 11.47 -13.37
C LEU A 217 -1.25 11.68 -11.89
N ARG A 218 -1.07 12.90 -11.36
CA ARG A 218 -1.39 13.22 -9.96
C ARG A 218 -2.84 12.93 -9.62
N ASP A 219 -3.77 13.17 -10.53
CA ASP A 219 -5.18 12.89 -10.30
C ASP A 219 -5.46 11.39 -10.18
N TYR A 220 -4.81 10.55 -11.01
CA TYR A 220 -4.93 9.09 -10.92
C TYR A 220 -4.41 8.53 -9.59
N ILE A 221 -3.33 9.11 -9.06
CA ILE A 221 -2.67 8.63 -7.84
C ILE A 221 -2.98 9.47 -6.60
N ALA A 222 -3.96 10.37 -6.66
CA ALA A 222 -4.27 11.32 -5.57
C ALA A 222 -4.67 10.65 -4.25
N SER A 223 -5.12 9.40 -4.30
CA SER A 223 -5.45 8.58 -3.13
C SER A 223 -4.23 8.04 -2.38
N ILE A 224 -3.03 8.14 -2.97
CA ILE A 224 -1.79 7.60 -2.42
C ILE A 224 -1.06 8.69 -1.61
N GLY A 225 -0.51 8.31 -0.45
CA GLY A 225 0.34 9.21 0.34
C GLY A 225 1.54 9.71 -0.45
N LEU A 226 1.88 11.00 -0.30
CA LEU A 226 2.99 11.67 -1.01
C LEU A 226 2.85 11.72 -2.54
N TYR A 227 1.62 11.61 -3.08
CA TYR A 227 1.36 11.52 -4.52
C TYR A 227 1.98 12.64 -5.36
N LYS A 228 2.06 13.88 -4.86
CA LYS A 228 2.65 15.01 -5.62
C LYS A 228 4.14 14.76 -5.92
N THR A 229 4.91 14.40 -4.90
CA THR A 229 6.34 14.10 -5.04
C THR A 229 6.53 12.81 -5.84
N LYS A 230 5.67 11.80 -5.63
CA LYS A 230 5.71 10.55 -6.41
C LYS A 230 5.46 10.78 -7.89
N ALA A 231 4.44 11.55 -8.27
CA ALA A 231 4.16 11.87 -9.67
C ALA A 231 5.35 12.59 -10.33
N ALA A 232 5.91 13.60 -9.67
CA ALA A 232 7.09 14.31 -10.18
C ALA A 232 8.29 13.37 -10.38
N ASN A 233 8.54 12.46 -9.42
CA ASN A 233 9.59 11.45 -9.53
C ASN A 233 9.33 10.44 -10.65
N ILE A 234 8.07 10.01 -10.83
CA ILE A 234 7.67 9.09 -11.90
C ILE A 234 7.90 9.73 -13.27
N ILE A 235 7.51 10.99 -13.48
CA ILE A 235 7.73 11.68 -14.76
C ILE A 235 9.24 11.83 -15.05
N LYS A 236 10.04 12.22 -14.05
CA LYS A 236 11.50 12.25 -14.20
C LYS A 236 12.09 10.87 -14.48
N THR A 237 11.57 9.82 -13.86
CA THR A 237 11.95 8.43 -14.13
C THR A 237 11.62 8.06 -15.57
N CYS A 238 10.44 8.39 -16.08
CA CYS A 238 10.05 8.12 -17.46
C CYS A 238 10.98 8.84 -18.46
N HIS A 239 11.31 10.11 -18.23
CA HIS A 239 12.32 10.81 -19.03
C HIS A 239 13.66 10.08 -19.03
N ARG A 240 14.13 9.64 -17.86
CA ARG A 240 15.40 8.94 -17.73
C ARG A 240 15.41 7.59 -18.43
N LEU A 241 14.32 6.83 -18.33
CA LEU A 241 14.16 5.56 -19.03
C LEU A 241 14.21 5.76 -20.56
N VAL A 242 13.50 6.75 -21.08
CA VAL A 242 13.48 7.05 -22.52
C VAL A 242 14.85 7.49 -23.02
N ASN A 243 15.54 8.38 -22.29
CA ASN A 243 16.79 8.99 -22.75
C ASN A 243 18.01 8.09 -22.55
N ASP A 244 18.10 7.40 -21.40
CA ASP A 244 19.34 6.73 -20.97
C ASP A 244 19.24 5.20 -21.08
N PHE A 245 18.02 4.64 -21.12
CA PHE A 245 17.79 3.19 -20.98
C PHE A 245 16.86 2.61 -22.07
N ASN A 246 16.69 3.30 -23.21
CA ASN A 246 15.85 2.82 -24.33
C ASN A 246 14.44 2.39 -23.93
N SER A 247 13.85 3.03 -22.91
CA SER A 247 12.53 2.73 -22.34
C SER A 247 12.43 1.38 -21.61
N GLU A 248 13.54 0.74 -21.30
CA GLU A 248 13.60 -0.51 -20.54
C GLU A 248 13.98 -0.26 -19.07
N VAL A 249 13.45 -1.10 -18.17
CA VAL A 249 13.81 -1.06 -16.76
C VAL A 249 15.22 -1.65 -16.57
N PRO A 250 16.17 -0.93 -15.98
CA PRO A 250 17.53 -1.40 -15.79
C PRO A 250 17.61 -2.67 -14.92
N LYS A 251 18.61 -3.51 -15.20
CA LYS A 251 18.80 -4.81 -14.53
C LYS A 251 19.88 -4.78 -13.45
N THR A 252 20.52 -3.64 -13.21
CA THR A 252 21.52 -3.49 -12.16
C THR A 252 21.03 -2.57 -11.05
N ARG A 253 21.45 -2.86 -9.81
CA ARG A 253 21.08 -2.04 -8.65
C ARG A 253 21.52 -0.58 -8.81
N GLN A 254 22.74 -0.36 -9.31
CA GLN A 254 23.31 0.98 -9.44
C GLN A 254 22.52 1.85 -10.44
N GLU A 255 22.10 1.27 -11.56
CA GLU A 255 21.27 1.96 -12.54
C GLU A 255 19.85 2.20 -12.00
N LEU A 256 19.26 1.22 -11.31
CA LEU A 256 17.95 1.39 -10.66
C LEU A 256 17.98 2.50 -9.61
N GLU A 257 18.98 2.53 -8.72
CA GLU A 257 19.16 3.59 -7.72
C GLU A 257 19.41 4.98 -8.34
N SER A 258 19.75 5.04 -9.63
CA SER A 258 19.84 6.32 -10.35
C SER A 258 18.45 6.88 -10.69
N LEU A 259 17.40 6.06 -10.74
CA LEU A 259 16.06 6.50 -11.08
C LEU A 259 15.44 7.31 -9.90
N PRO A 260 14.85 8.49 -10.15
CA PRO A 260 14.22 9.29 -9.10
C PRO A 260 13.12 8.54 -8.34
N GLY A 261 13.23 8.51 -7.01
CA GLY A 261 12.28 7.79 -6.15
C GLY A 261 12.58 6.30 -5.97
N VAL A 262 13.66 5.79 -6.59
CA VAL A 262 14.15 4.42 -6.39
C VAL A 262 15.35 4.45 -5.45
N GLY A 263 15.16 4.00 -4.22
CA GLY A 263 16.25 3.76 -3.26
C GLY A 263 16.70 2.30 -3.27
N ARG A 264 17.72 1.98 -2.47
CA ARG A 264 18.28 0.61 -2.34
C ARG A 264 17.22 -0.47 -2.08
N LYS A 265 16.27 -0.20 -1.19
CA LYS A 265 15.17 -1.13 -0.88
C LYS A 265 14.31 -1.39 -2.12
N THR A 266 13.87 -0.32 -2.77
CA THR A 266 13.06 -0.37 -4.00
C THR A 266 13.80 -1.13 -5.11
N ALA A 267 15.09 -0.84 -5.31
CA ALA A 267 15.91 -1.54 -6.30
C ALA A 267 16.01 -3.04 -6.00
N ASN A 268 16.27 -3.44 -4.75
CA ASN A 268 16.33 -4.84 -4.36
C ASN A 268 14.99 -5.57 -4.57
N VAL A 269 13.84 -4.92 -4.29
CA VAL A 269 12.51 -5.48 -4.56
C VAL A 269 12.33 -5.76 -6.06
N ILE A 270 12.70 -4.80 -6.90
CA ILE A 270 12.58 -4.93 -8.37
C ILE A 270 13.48 -6.06 -8.88
N LEU A 271 14.74 -6.09 -8.43
CA LEU A 271 15.70 -7.12 -8.85
C LEU A 271 15.27 -8.53 -8.43
N ASN A 272 14.80 -8.67 -7.20
CA ASN A 272 14.30 -9.95 -6.71
C ASN A 272 13.02 -10.38 -7.46
N THR A 273 12.07 -9.47 -7.67
CA THR A 273 10.75 -9.79 -8.24
C THR A 273 10.79 -10.01 -9.76
N LEU A 274 11.55 -9.20 -10.51
CA LEU A 274 11.61 -9.29 -11.98
C LEU A 274 12.70 -10.24 -12.47
N PHE A 275 13.85 -10.27 -11.78
CA PHE A 275 15.04 -10.95 -12.28
C PHE A 275 15.46 -12.14 -11.42
N GLY A 276 14.73 -12.43 -10.33
CA GLY A 276 14.99 -13.59 -9.47
C GLY A 276 16.28 -13.48 -8.66
N GLU A 277 16.86 -12.27 -8.55
CA GLU A 277 18.09 -12.05 -7.80
C GLU A 277 17.86 -12.33 -6.30
N PRO A 278 18.75 -13.07 -5.60
CA PRO A 278 18.58 -13.45 -4.20
C PRO A 278 18.91 -12.29 -3.25
N LEU A 279 18.22 -11.15 -3.43
CA LEU A 279 18.43 -9.91 -2.68
C LEU A 279 17.34 -9.71 -1.64
N ILE A 280 17.74 -9.35 -0.42
CA ILE A 280 16.83 -9.00 0.66
C ILE A 280 16.59 -7.49 0.65
N ALA A 281 15.32 -7.08 0.64
CA ALA A 281 14.91 -5.68 0.73
C ALA A 281 14.93 -5.17 2.19
N VAL A 282 16.12 -4.85 2.68
CA VAL A 282 16.35 -4.34 4.04
C VAL A 282 15.82 -2.92 4.18
N ASP A 283 15.00 -2.66 5.19
CA ASP A 283 14.58 -1.31 5.55
C ASP A 283 15.39 -0.74 6.72
N THR A 284 15.11 0.51 7.07
CA THR A 284 15.79 1.20 8.16
C THR A 284 15.59 0.54 9.52
N HIS A 285 14.51 -0.23 9.72
CA HIS A 285 14.26 -0.94 10.96
C HIS A 285 15.19 -2.14 11.09
N VAL A 286 15.29 -2.97 10.05
CA VAL A 286 16.22 -4.11 10.01
C VAL A 286 17.66 -3.61 10.14
N PHE A 287 18.05 -2.59 9.37
CA PHE A 287 19.39 -2.00 9.44
C PHE A 287 19.74 -1.49 10.84
N ARG A 288 18.79 -0.85 11.54
CA ARG A 288 19.00 -0.35 12.89
C ARG A 288 19.10 -1.48 13.93
N VAL A 289 18.35 -2.56 13.76
CA VAL A 289 18.42 -3.72 14.67
C VAL A 289 19.74 -4.46 14.50
N SER A 290 20.22 -4.66 13.27
CA SER A 290 21.48 -5.37 13.01
C SER A 290 22.74 -4.66 13.53
N ASN A 291 22.66 -3.35 13.79
CA ASN A 291 23.79 -2.54 14.28
C ASN A 291 23.71 -2.22 15.79
N ARG A 292 22.80 -2.86 16.53
CA ARG A 292 22.68 -2.75 17.99
C ARG A 292 23.19 -4.03 18.64
#